data_AF-A0A842PAD9-F1
#
_entry.id   AF-A0A842PAD9-F1
#
_cell.length_a   1.000
_cell.length_b   1.000
_cell.length_c   1.000
_cell.angle_alpha   90.00
_cell.angle_beta   90.00
_cell.angle_gamma   90.00
#
_symmetry.space_group_name_H-M   'P 1'
#
loop_
_entity.id
_entity.type
_entity.pdbx_description
1 polymer ?
#
loop_
_entity_poly.entity_id
_entity_poly.type
_entity_poly.pdbx_seq_one_letter_code
_entity_poly.pdbx_strand_id
1 'polypeptide(L)' 'MKPGIVLVIVGICMFTSGLFLFYFIEVTEDKILENIRNMGTFVGLSGMGVTLAGILLYLINKNTEPIKENYDI' A
#
# COMPACT_ATOMS: atom_id res chain seq x y z
N MET A 1 1.27 0.23 16.65
CA MET A 1 0.19 0.18 15.64
C MET A 1 0.05 -1.25 15.14
N LYS A 2 -1.17 -1.74 14.84
CA LYS A 2 -1.32 -3.10 14.29
C LYS A 2 -0.61 -3.15 12.91
N PRO A 3 0.17 -4.19 12.61
CA PRO A 3 1.02 -4.23 11.40
C PRO A 3 0.21 -4.07 10.11
N GLY A 4 -1.01 -4.62 10.04
CA GLY A 4 -1.90 -4.42 8.89
C GLY A 4 -2.30 -2.95 8.66
N ILE A 5 -2.56 -2.19 9.74
CA ILE A 5 -2.90 -0.76 9.64
C ILE A 5 -1.70 0.05 9.14
N VAL A 6 -0.49 -0.29 9.58
CA VAL A 6 0.75 0.36 9.10
C VAL A 6 0.91 0.17 7.59
N LEU A 7 0.71 -1.06 7.09
CA LEU A 7 0.80 -1.36 5.66
C LEU A 7 -0.26 -0.60 4.84
N VAL A 8 -1.48 -0.46 5.35
CA VAL A 8 -2.52 0.34 4.69
C VAL A 8 -2.09 1.79 4.54
N ILE A 9 -1.54 2.40 5.59
CA ILE A 9 -1.06 3.79 5.55
C ILE A 9 0.08 3.94 4.54
N VAL A 10 1.06 3.03 4.56
CA VAL A 10 2.17 3.03 3.61
C VAL A 10 1.66 2.89 2.17
N GLY A 11 0.72 1.99 1.91
CA GLY A 11 0.13 1.80 0.59
C GLY A 11 -0.59 3.04 0.07
N ILE A 12 -1.33 3.75 0.93
CA ILE A 12 -1.98 5.02 0.58
C ILE A 12 -0.95 6.11 0.27
N CYS A 13 0.12 6.23 1.05
CA CYS A 13 1.22 7.17 0.78
C CYS A 13 1.92 6.87 -0.56
N MET A 14 2.17 5.59 -0.86
CA MET A 14 2.74 5.18 -2.14
C MET A 14 1.80 5.50 -3.30
N PHE A 15 0.51 5.19 -3.16
CA PHE A 15 -0.49 5.46 -4.19
C PHE A 15 -0.61 6.97 -4.49
N THR A 16 -0.72 7.80 -3.46
CA THR A 16 -0.80 9.26 -3.60
C THR A 16 0.47 9.86 -4.20
N SER A 17 1.65 9.39 -3.80
CA SER A 17 2.93 9.83 -4.41
C SER A 17 3.04 9.44 -5.88
N GLY A 18 2.61 8.22 -6.22
CA GLY A 18 2.57 7.75 -7.61
C GLY A 18 1.63 8.56 -8.50
N LEU A 19 0.44 8.90 -7.98
CA LEU A 19 -0.49 9.81 -8.66
C LEU A 19 0.11 11.20 -8.84
N PHE A 20 0.78 11.74 -7.82
CA PHE A 20 1.42 13.04 -7.91
C PHE A 20 2.43 13.07 -9.06
N LEU A 21 3.32 12.08 -9.14
CA LEU A 21 4.28 11.96 -10.24
C LEU A 21 3.59 11.79 -11.62
N PHE A 22 2.49 11.05 -11.69
CA PHE A 22 1.76 10.84 -12.94
C PHE A 22 1.07 12.10 -13.49
N TYR A 23 0.50 12.92 -12.60
CA TYR A 23 -0.25 14.13 -12.95
C TYR A 23 0.61 15.38 -13.09
N PHE A 24 1.70 15.51 -12.33
CA PHE A 24 2.56 16.70 -12.37
C PHE A 24 3.64 16.63 -13.45
N ILE A 25 3.93 15.45 -13.99
CA ILE A 25 4.90 15.29 -15.07
C ILE A 25 4.18 15.26 -16.42
N GLU A 26 4.39 16.31 -17.22
CA GLU A 26 3.93 16.36 -18.60
C GLU A 26 4.76 15.43 -19.50
N VAL A 27 4.09 14.85 -20.50
CA VAL A 27 4.76 14.05 -21.53
C VAL A 27 5.41 15.00 -22.52
N THR A 28 6.72 15.17 -22.38
CA THR A 28 7.59 15.88 -23.32
C THR A 28 8.47 14.86 -24.06
N GLU A 29 9.20 15.26 -25.11
CA GLU A 29 10.23 14.43 -25.77
C GLU A 29 11.41 14.04 -24.85
N ASP A 30 11.45 14.56 -23.63
CA ASP A 30 12.45 14.21 -22.63
C ASP A 30 12.18 12.82 -22.03
N LYS A 31 12.97 11.86 -22.49
CA LYS A 31 12.96 10.46 -22.04
C LYS A 31 13.17 10.29 -20.53
N ILE A 32 13.88 11.22 -19.88
CA ILE A 32 14.09 11.16 -18.42
C ILE A 32 12.78 11.44 -17.70
N LEU A 33 12.05 12.49 -18.12
CA LEU A 33 10.75 12.84 -17.57
C LEU A 33 9.72 11.73 -17.79
N GLU A 34 9.70 11.15 -19.00
CA GLU A 34 8.84 10.00 -19.32
C GLU A 34 9.13 8.80 -18.40
N ASN A 35 10.41 8.47 -18.18
CA ASN A 35 10.79 7.39 -17.29
C ASN A 35 10.38 7.65 -15.83
N ILE A 36 10.54 8.88 -15.33
CA ILE A 36 10.11 9.24 -13.97
C ILE A 36 8.60 9.08 -13.82
N ARG A 37 7.83 9.50 -14.82
CA ARG A 37 6.36 9.35 -14.84
C ARG A 37 5.93 7.88 -14.82
N ASN A 38 6.58 7.06 -15.65
CA ASN A 38 6.31 5.61 -15.72
C ASN A 38 6.67 4.92 -14.39
N MET A 39 7.80 5.29 -13.79
CA MET A 39 8.19 4.83 -12.45
C MET A 39 7.17 5.27 -11.39
N GLY A 40 6.70 6.52 -11.44
CA GLY A 40 5.64 7.01 -10.56
C GLY A 40 4.35 6.20 -10.68
N THR A 41 3.96 5.85 -11.91
CA THR A 41 2.80 4.97 -12.17
C THR A 41 2.97 3.59 -11.55
N PHE A 42 4.18 3.01 -11.68
CA PHE A 42 4.51 1.72 -11.07
C PHE A 42 4.46 1.78 -9.53
N VAL A 43 4.96 2.86 -8.92
CA VAL A 43 4.84 3.11 -7.48
C VAL A 43 3.36 3.23 -7.07
N GLY A 44 2.55 3.91 -7.87
CA GLY A 44 1.11 4.03 -7.65
C GLY A 44 0.39 2.67 -7.66
N LEU A 45 0.63 1.88 -8.71
CA LEU A 45 0.06 0.53 -8.88
C LEU A 45 0.50 -0.42 -7.76
N SER A 46 1.79 -0.41 -7.40
CA SER A 46 2.28 -1.22 -6.27
C SER A 46 1.70 -0.76 -4.93
N GLY A 47 1.47 0.55 -4.74
CA GLY A 47 0.78 1.11 -3.56
C GLY A 47 -0.63 0.55 -3.37
N MET A 48 -1.38 0.32 -4.46
CA MET A 48 -2.67 -0.37 -4.38
C MET A 48 -2.52 -1.81 -3.85
N GLY A 49 -1.51 -2.54 -4.34
CA GLY A 49 -1.19 -3.89 -3.88
C GLY A 49 -0.80 -3.95 -2.39
N VAL A 50 0.03 -3.01 -1.94
CA VAL A 50 0.42 -2.87 -0.53
C VAL A 50 -0.79 -2.57 0.36
N THR A 51 -1.70 -1.71 -0.10
CA THR A 51 -2.95 -1.39 0.61
C THR A 51 -3.82 -2.64 0.78
N LEU A 52 -4.01 -3.42 -0.29
CA LEU A 52 -4.76 -4.68 -0.23
C LEU A 52 -4.12 -5.69 0.72
N ALA A 53 -2.80 -5.87 0.66
CA ALA A 53 -2.08 -6.75 1.57
C ALA A 53 -2.23 -6.31 3.05
N GLY A 54 -2.19 -5.00 3.31
CA GLY A 54 -2.43 -4.44 4.64
C GLY A 54 -3.84 -4.71 5.17
N ILE A 55 -4.86 -4.59 4.32
CA ILE A 55 -6.25 -4.92 4.68
C ILE A 55 -6.38 -6.41 5.00
N LEU A 56 -5.84 -7.28 4.14
CA LEU A 56 -5.87 -8.73 4.37
C LEU A 56 -5.19 -9.10 5.68
N LEU A 57 -4.00 -8.55 5.95
CA LEU A 57 -3.28 -8.77 7.19
C LEU A 57 -4.06 -8.25 8.41
N TYR A 58 -4.75 -7.12 8.28
CA TYR A 58 -5.60 -6.59 9.33
C TYR A 58 -6.78 -7.53 9.64
N LEU A 59 -7.43 -8.09 8.61
CA LEU A 59 -8.54 -9.03 8.77
C LEU A 59 -8.10 -10.36 9.38
N ILE A 60 -6.97 -10.92 8.92
CA ILE A 60 -6.40 -12.16 9.47
C ILE A 60 -6.08 -12.00 10.95
N ASN A 61 -5.41 -10.90 11.33
CA ASN A 61 -5.07 -10.62 12.73
C ASN A 61 -6.29 -10.26 13.61
N LYS A 62 -7.44 -9.97 13.01
CA LYS A 62 -8.69 -9.71 13.74
C LYS A 62 -9.47 -11.00 14.00
N ASN A 63 -9.33 -11.99 13.12
CA ASN A 63 -10.02 -13.28 13.19
C ASN A 63 -9.21 -14.40 13.86
N THR A 64 -7.99 -14.14 14.33
CA THR A 64 -7.36 -15.03 15.31
C THR A 64 -8.21 -14.99 16.58
N GLU A 65 -8.96 -16.07 16.82
CA GLU A 65 -9.69 -16.26 18.08
C GLU A 65 -8.72 -16.01 19.24
N PRO A 66 -9.12 -15.26 20.29
CA PRO A 66 -8.34 -15.28 21.52
C PRO A 66 -8.24 -16.75 21.90
N ILE A 67 -7.03 -17.27 22.05
CA ILE A 67 -6.81 -18.63 22.56
C ILE A 67 -7.63 -18.68 23.85
N LYS A 68 -8.77 -19.37 23.82
CA LYS A 68 -9.51 -19.68 25.03
C LYS A 68 -8.56 -20.57 25.78
N GLU A 69 -7.86 -20.03 26.77
CA GLU A 69 -7.35 -20.85 27.85
C GLU A 69 -8.59 -21.57 28.40
N ASN A 70 -8.78 -22.82 27.98
CA ASN A 70 -9.60 -23.75 28.72
C ASN A 70 -8.95 -23.85 30.10
N TYR A 71 -9.37 -22.98 31.02
CA TYR A 71 -9.24 -23.25 32.43
C TYR A 71 -10.27 -24.35 32.73
N ASP A 72 -9.87 -25.60 32.48
CA ASP A 72 -10.48 -26.74 33.15
C ASP A 72 -10.21 -26.59 34.65
N ILE A 73 -11.26 -26.31 35.42
CA ILE A 73 -11.35 -26.47 36.87
C ILE A 73 -12.61 -27.25 37.22
#